data_AF-A0AAJ4WVC6-F1
#
_entry.id   AF-A0AAJ4WVC6-F1
#
_cell.length_a   1.000
_cell.length_b   1.000
_cell.length_c   1.000
_cell.angle_alpha   90.00
_cell.angle_beta   90.00
_cell.angle_gamma   90.00
#
_symmetry.space_group_name_H-M   'P 1'
#
loop_
_entity.id
_entity.type
_entity.pdbx_description
1 polymer ?
#
loop_
_entity_poly.entity_id
_entity_poly.type
_entity_poly.pdbx_seq_one_letter_code
_entity_poly.pdbx_strand_id
1 'polypeptide(L)'
;MALITQLNLTQPDDFYEALIDMHRDFDEAQSQAANAQLILLLANHIGDYATLMEAIRYAREGVDQPNPSAAQHTADAPRVAA
;
A
#
# COMPACT_ATOMS: atom_id res chain seq x y z
N MET A 1 17.91 -5.34 8.61
CA MET A 1 17.28 -6.38 7.77
C MET A 1 17.18 -5.85 6.35
N ALA A 2 17.18 -6.69 5.31
CA ALA A 2 17.01 -6.21 3.94
C ALA A 2 15.53 -5.92 3.64
N LEU A 3 15.23 -4.89 2.85
CA LEU A 3 13.86 -4.63 2.40
C LEU A 3 13.36 -5.76 1.49
N ILE A 4 12.14 -6.23 1.73
CA ILE A 4 11.45 -7.19 0.85
C ILE A 4 10.55 -6.40 -0.10
N THR A 5 10.83 -6.47 -1.40
CA THR A 5 10.08 -5.74 -2.46
C THR A 5 9.15 -6.64 -3.27
N GLN A 6 9.17 -7.94 -3.00
CA GLN A 6 8.29 -8.93 -3.61
C GLN A 6 7.04 -9.15 -2.75
N LEU A 7 5.95 -9.62 -3.35
CA LEU A 7 4.72 -9.96 -2.62
C LEU A 7 5.03 -11.01 -1.55
N ASN A 8 4.87 -10.62 -0.28
CA ASN A 8 5.14 -11.44 0.89
C ASN A 8 3.95 -11.47 1.85
N LEU A 9 2.74 -11.64 1.29
CA LEU A 9 1.49 -11.74 2.04
C LEU A 9 0.96 -13.16 1.95
N THR A 10 0.60 -13.75 3.09
CA THR A 10 -0.01 -15.09 3.15
C THR A 10 -1.42 -15.12 2.56
N GLN A 11 -2.15 -14.03 2.73
CA GLN A 11 -3.51 -13.83 2.21
C GLN A 11 -3.58 -12.43 1.56
N PRO A 12 -3.14 -12.31 0.30
CA PRO A 12 -3.11 -11.02 -0.38
C PRO A 12 -4.51 -10.44 -0.58
N ASP A 13 -5.49 -11.26 -0.98
CA ASP A 13 -6.85 -10.82 -1.30
C ASP A 13 -7.56 -10.22 -0.07
N ASP A 14 -7.55 -10.96 1.06
CA ASP A 14 -8.15 -10.50 2.32
C ASP A 14 -7.52 -9.19 2.81
N PHE A 15 -6.21 -9.02 2.62
CA PHE A 15 -5.51 -7.79 2.99
C PHE A 15 -5.89 -6.60 2.09
N TYR A 16 -6.02 -6.82 0.77
CA TYR A 16 -6.47 -5.78 -0.15
C TYR A 16 -7.93 -5.37 0.12
N GLU A 17 -8.82 -6.33 0.42
CA GLU A 17 -10.20 -6.03 0.82
C GLU A 17 -10.23 -5.19 2.10
N ALA A 18 -9.45 -5.57 3.12
CA ALA A 18 -9.35 -4.80 4.35
C ALA A 18 -8.83 -3.37 4.15
N LEU A 19 -7.89 -3.16 3.21
CA LEU A 19 -7.42 -1.82 2.84
C LEU A 19 -8.50 -0.99 2.15
N ILE A 20 -9.28 -1.59 1.25
CA ILE A 20 -10.40 -0.91 0.59
C ILE A 20 -11.45 -0.53 1.63
N ASP A 21 -11.80 -1.45 2.52
CA ASP A 21 -12.78 -1.22 3.56
C ASP A 21 -12.32 -0.20 4.60
N MET A 22 -11.01 -0.12 4.90
CA MET A 22 -10.44 0.93 5.75
C MET A 22 -10.74 2.35 5.22
N HIS A 23 -10.85 2.51 3.89
CA HIS A 23 -11.13 3.79 3.26
C HIS A 23 -12.62 4.08 3.07
N ARG A 24 -13.49 3.14 3.43
CA ARG A 24 -14.94 3.34 3.31
C ARG A 24 -15.37 4.53 4.15
N ASP A 25 -16.22 5.38 3.57
CA ASP A 25 -16.79 6.58 4.21
C ASP A 25 -15.79 7.71 4.53
N PHE A 26 -14.54 7.61 4.08
CA PHE A 26 -13.55 8.68 4.23
C PHE A 26 -13.54 9.64 3.05
N ASP A 27 -13.35 10.93 3.36
CA ASP A 27 -12.90 11.89 2.36
C ASP A 27 -11.41 11.70 2.02
N GLU A 28 -10.92 12.43 1.03
CA GLU A 28 -9.53 12.32 0.58
C GLU A 28 -8.53 12.62 1.71
N ALA A 29 -8.79 13.63 2.54
CA ALA A 29 -7.89 14.01 3.62
C ALA A 29 -7.85 12.95 4.74
N GLN A 30 -9.00 12.37 5.08
CA GLN A 30 -9.13 11.27 6.03
C GLN A 30 -8.44 9.99 5.50
N SER A 31 -8.61 9.69 4.21
CA SER A 31 -7.93 8.58 3.55
C SER A 31 -6.41 8.71 3.63
N GLN A 32 -5.86 9.90 3.34
CA GLN A 32 -4.43 10.17 3.48
C GLN A 32 -3.96 10.07 4.94
N ALA A 33 -4.75 10.57 5.90
CA ALA A 33 -4.42 10.49 7.31
C ALA A 33 -4.38 9.03 7.82
N ALA A 34 -5.34 8.20 7.41
CA ALA A 34 -5.37 6.78 7.74
C ALA A 34 -4.14 6.04 7.18
N ASN A 35 -3.78 6.32 5.92
CA ASN A 35 -2.58 5.77 5.29
C ASN A 35 -1.29 6.18 6.02
N ALA A 36 -1.16 7.46 6.39
CA ALA A 36 -0.02 7.94 7.15
C ALA A 36 0.10 7.23 8.51
N GLN A 37 -1.02 7.03 9.21
CA GLN A 37 -1.05 6.28 10.48
C GLN A 37 -0.63 4.82 10.30
N LEU A 38 -1.15 4.15 9.28
CA LEU A 38 -0.78 2.77 8.97
C LEU A 38 0.72 2.65 8.67
N ILE A 39 1.27 3.54 7.84
CA ILE A 39 2.71 3.59 7.53
C ILE A 39 3.55 3.76 8.80
N LEU A 40 3.17 4.66 9.70
CA LEU A 40 3.90 4.88 10.95
C LEU A 40 3.82 3.67 11.89
N LEU A 41 2.67 3.00 11.98
CA LEU A 41 2.52 1.77 12.76
C LEU A 41 3.42 0.65 12.22
N LEU A 42 3.44 0.46 10.90
CA LEU A 42 4.30 -0.53 10.25
C LEU A 42 5.79 -0.16 10.40
N ALA A 43 6.13 1.12 10.34
CA ALA A 43 7.49 1.59 10.56
C ALA A 43 7.97 1.29 11.99
N ASN A 44 7.11 1.52 12.99
CA ASN A 44 7.37 1.15 14.37
C ASN A 44 7.53 -0.36 14.57
N HIS A 45 6.73 -1.17 13.85
CA HIS A 45 6.84 -2.62 13.89
C HIS A 45 8.16 -3.12 13.27
N ILE A 46 8.62 -2.51 12.17
CA ILE A 46 9.89 -2.84 11.52
C ILE A 46 11.09 -2.41 12.39
N GLY A 47 11.07 -1.20 12.93
CA GLY A 47 12.06 -0.67 13.89
C GLY A 47 13.49 -0.45 13.37
N ASP A 48 13.86 -1.00 12.21
CA ASP A 48 15.19 -0.84 11.60
C ASP A 48 15.29 0.39 10.70
N TYR A 49 16.07 1.38 11.14
CA TYR A 49 16.31 2.62 10.38
C TYR A 49 16.83 2.38 8.97
N ALA A 50 17.75 1.43 8.77
CA ALA A 50 18.33 1.19 7.45
C ALA A 50 17.29 0.66 6.46
N THR A 51 16.45 -0.28 6.90
CA THR A 51 15.32 -0.81 6.11
C THR A 51 14.31 0.29 5.78
N LEU A 52 13.99 1.17 6.74
CA LEU A 52 13.04 2.26 6.52
C LEU A 52 13.57 3.29 5.51
N MET A 53 14.86 3.64 5.58
CA MET A 53 15.48 4.55 4.60
C MET A 53 15.51 3.94 3.19
N GLU A 54 15.77 2.65 3.09
CA GLU A 54 15.68 1.92 1.83
C GLU A 54 14.25 1.94 1.27
N ALA A 55 13.24 1.68 2.10
CA ALA A 55 11.82 1.75 1.70
C ALA A 55 11.42 3.13 1.18
N ILE A 56 11.86 4.22 1.83
CA ILE A 56 11.59 5.59 1.37
C ILE A 56 12.23 5.83 0.00
N ARG A 57 13.47 5.38 -0.22
CA ARG A 57 14.12 5.52 -1.53
C ARG A 57 13.33 4.79 -2.62
N TYR A 58 12.97 3.54 -2.38
CA TYR A 58 12.15 2.75 -3.32
C TYR A 58 10.79 3.40 -3.62
N ALA A 59 10.11 3.92 -2.59
CA ALA A 59 8.82 4.59 -2.76
C ALA A 59 8.93 5.86 -3.63
N ARG A 60 10.00 6.66 -3.44
CA ARG A 60 10.22 7.86 -4.29
C ARG A 60 10.51 7.49 -5.74
N GLU A 61 11.35 6.49 -5.97
CA GLU A 61 11.68 6.01 -7.32
C GLU A 61 10.45 5.46 -8.05
N GLY A 62 9.54 4.79 -7.34
CA GLY A 62 8.31 4.22 -7.89
C GLY A 62 7.26 5.26 -8.32
N VAL A 63 7.33 6.49 -7.83
CA VAL A 63 6.46 7.59 -8.29
C VAL A 63 6.95 8.14 -9.64
N ASP A 64 8.26 8.13 -9.87
CA ASP A 64 8.87 8.61 -11.11
C ASP A 64 8.79 7.59 -12.25
N GLN A 65 8.53 6.31 -11.95
CA GLN A 65 8.31 5.27 -12.95
C GLN A 65 6.82 4.95 -13.10
N PRO A 66 6.24 5.05 -14.32
CA PRO A 66 4.86 4.61 -14.55
C PRO A 66 4.79 3.10 -14.33
N ASN A 67 4.26 2.68 -13.18
CA ASN A 67 4.18 1.29 -12.79
C ASN A 67 3.13 0.56 -13.67
N PRO A 68 3.53 -0.38 -14.55
CA PRO A 68 2.60 -1.08 -15.44
C PRO A 68 1.65 -2.04 -14.69
N SER A 69 1.94 -2.37 -13.43
CA SER A 69 1.12 -3.28 -12.61
C SER A 69 -0.09 -2.63 -11.95
N ALA A 70 -0.13 -1.29 -11.81
CA ALA A 70 -1.32 -0.59 -11.32
C ALA A 70 -2.51 -0.71 -12.30
N ALA A 71 -2.22 -0.85 -13.60
CA ALA A 71 -3.22 -1.08 -14.64
C ALA A 71 -3.78 -2.51 -14.66
N GLN A 72 -3.19 -3.45 -13.93
CA GLN A 72 -3.60 -4.86 -13.92
C GLN A 72 -4.64 -5.19 -12.85
N HIS A 73 -4.66 -4.46 -11.72
CA HIS A 73 -5.63 -4.68 -10.64
C HIS A 73 -6.97 -3.97 -10.85
N THR A 74 -7.05 -2.95 -11.72
CA THR A 74 -8.31 -2.28 -12.05
C THR A 74 -9.16 -3.06 -13.07
N ALA A 75 -8.59 -4.08 -13.72
CA ALA A 75 -9.26 -4.88 -14.74
C ALA A 75 -10.17 -5.99 -14.18
N ASP A 76 -10.07 -6.32 -12.88
CA ASP A 76 -10.84 -7.40 -12.23
C ASP A 76 -11.93 -6.90 -11.26
N ALA A 77 -12.17 -5.59 -11.18
CA ALA A 77 -13.32 -5.08 -10.44
C ALA A 77 -14.62 -5.49 -11.17
N PRO A 78 -15.56 -6.20 -10.52
CA PRO A 78 -16.81 -6.56 -11.17
C PRO A 78 -17.56 -5.27 -11.50
N ARG A 79 -17.94 -5.10 -12.77
CA ARG A 79 -18.93 -4.09 -13.19
C ARG A 79 -20.22 -4.38 -12.43
N VAL A 80 -20.38 -3.74 -11.27
CA VAL A 80 -21.68 -3.67 -10.59
C VAL A 80 -22.54 -2.77 -11.47
N ALA A 81 -23.35 -3.42 -12.30
CA ALA A 81 -24.37 -2.78 -13.11
C ALA A 81 -25.47 -2.26 -12.17
N ALA A 82 -25.69 -0.94 -12.17
CA ALA A 82 -26.96 -0.29 -11.90
C ALA A 82 -26.95 1.12 -12.51
#